data_AF-A0A6P8ZY14-F1
#
_entry.id   AF-A0A6P8ZY14-F1
#
_cell.length_a   1.000
_cell.length_b   1.000
_cell.length_c   1.000
_cell.angle_alpha   90.00
_cell.angle_beta   90.00
_cell.angle_gamma   90.00
#
_symmetry.space_group_name_H-M   'P 1'
#
loop_
_entity.id
_entity.type
_entity.pdbx_description
1 polymer ?
#
loop_
_entity_poly.entity_id
_entity_poly.type
_entity_poly.pdbx_seq_one_letter_code
_entity_poly.pdbx_strand_id
1 'polypeptide(L)'
;MAPSRERLTVVVACLCIAVECAYAKVQAEDSDSVEDSDSEESMGNRIRDTFRSLAGGLDEEGLPPMDPVVMRDLAFCRGYGAVRANIEFPFSTLAGVSDVDAVSNIRCTPGASLLEFHTHHDRLVQDGQYNLTGSFADVFAVGKGGAHIVLRDVTIAHRLQWRRARGELRVKEYRGSVAPRDMTVRYDNLRAESRDVLLDECRRQYHDGGSAGARHRPHRRPHRAPRHRFKPRRKRKSRRRRGGSHVDVNKYFNANWEALYDSLSQSVDISFSLVFREYMEVVLRAVEPFLRHCEGRDLDDDLDDNREDRDDERGDEEFEY
;
A
#
# COMPACT_ATOMS: atom_id res chain seq x y z
N MET A 1 24.34 4.58 26.00
CA MET A 1 23.58 5.18 24.88
C MET A 1 24.43 5.16 23.59
N ALA A 2 24.92 4.00 23.17
CA ALA A 2 25.69 3.81 21.93
C ALA A 2 25.04 2.90 20.83
N PRO A 3 23.88 2.23 21.03
CA PRO A 3 23.39 1.26 20.04
C PRO A 3 22.68 1.88 18.82
N SER A 4 22.30 3.16 18.83
CA SER A 4 21.58 3.78 17.71
C SER A 4 22.50 4.05 16.50
N ARG A 5 23.73 4.52 16.76
CA ARG A 5 24.74 4.75 15.71
C ARG A 5 25.17 3.49 14.99
N GLU A 6 25.35 2.38 15.70
CA GLU A 6 25.71 1.10 15.07
C GLU A 6 24.63 0.62 14.10
N ARG A 7 23.34 0.74 14.46
CA ARG A 7 22.21 0.35 13.60
C ARG A 7 22.11 1.23 12.35
N LEU A 8 22.27 2.53 12.52
CA LEU A 8 22.29 3.48 11.40
C LEU A 8 23.46 3.18 10.45
N THR A 9 24.62 2.82 11.01
CA THR A 9 25.81 2.45 10.23
C THR A 9 25.57 1.22 9.37
N VAL A 10 24.78 0.23 9.84
CA VAL A 10 24.41 -0.95 9.03
C VAL A 10 23.46 -0.57 7.89
N VAL A 11 22.43 0.24 8.16
CA VAL A 11 21.46 0.69 7.14
C VAL A 11 22.17 1.55 6.08
N VAL A 12 23.01 2.48 6.52
CA VAL A 12 23.88 3.31 5.68
C VAL A 12 24.83 2.42 4.89
N ALA A 13 25.51 1.45 5.51
CA ALA A 13 26.42 0.55 4.80
C ALA A 13 25.69 -0.25 3.71
N CYS A 14 24.45 -0.69 3.92
CA CYS A 14 23.70 -1.45 2.92
C CYS A 14 23.26 -0.57 1.74
N LEU A 15 22.87 0.67 1.99
CA LEU A 15 22.59 1.66 0.94
C LEU A 15 23.86 2.14 0.23
N CYS A 16 24.94 2.38 0.98
CA CYS A 16 26.26 2.70 0.45
C CYS A 16 26.77 1.56 -0.42
N ILE A 17 26.49 0.29 -0.10
CA ILE A 17 26.88 -0.83 -0.95
C ILE A 17 26.01 -0.94 -2.19
N ALA A 18 24.73 -0.61 -2.11
CA ALA A 18 23.93 -0.44 -3.33
C ALA A 18 24.49 0.69 -4.22
N VAL A 19 25.03 1.77 -3.62
CA VAL A 19 25.69 2.89 -4.33
C VAL A 19 27.11 2.54 -4.81
N GLU A 20 27.87 1.74 -4.06
CA GLU A 20 29.23 1.30 -4.39
C GLU A 20 29.21 0.17 -5.41
N CYS A 21 28.29 -0.78 -5.36
CA CYS A 21 28.02 -1.72 -6.46
C CYS A 21 27.65 -0.97 -7.73
N ALA A 22 26.99 0.17 -7.58
CA ALA A 22 26.71 1.10 -8.66
C ALA A 22 27.98 1.76 -9.23
N TYR A 23 28.99 2.02 -8.41
CA TYR A 23 30.25 2.62 -8.82
C TYR A 23 31.27 1.61 -9.37
N ALA A 24 31.36 0.43 -8.75
CA ALA A 24 32.29 -0.63 -9.10
C ALA A 24 31.99 -1.23 -10.48
N LYS A 25 30.70 -1.31 -10.87
CA LYS A 25 30.32 -1.83 -12.20
C LYS A 25 30.73 -0.90 -13.36
N VAL A 26 30.91 0.40 -13.08
CA VAL A 26 31.44 1.37 -14.05
C VAL A 26 32.95 1.22 -14.23
N GLN A 27 33.67 0.71 -13.23
CA GLN A 27 35.11 0.42 -13.36
C GLN A 27 35.40 -0.98 -13.94
N ALA A 28 34.42 -1.89 -13.91
CA ALA A 28 34.59 -3.27 -14.36
C ALA A 28 34.44 -3.46 -15.88
N GLU A 29 33.98 -2.46 -16.65
CA GLU A 29 33.89 -2.56 -18.13
C GLU A 29 35.27 -2.74 -18.82
N ASP A 30 36.38 -2.55 -18.09
CA ASP A 30 37.75 -2.79 -18.59
C ASP A 30 38.38 -4.11 -18.10
N SER A 31 37.68 -4.93 -17.30
CA SER A 31 38.25 -6.16 -16.73
C SER A 31 37.34 -7.38 -16.97
N ASP A 32 37.53 -8.02 -18.12
CA ASP A 32 36.93 -9.33 -18.42
C ASP A 32 37.34 -10.36 -17.34
N SER A 33 36.34 -11.05 -16.77
CA SER A 33 36.42 -12.31 -16.01
C SER A 33 36.81 -12.29 -14.52
N VAL A 34 35.83 -12.10 -13.63
CA VAL A 34 35.72 -12.83 -12.34
C VAL A 34 34.22 -13.03 -12.02
N GLU A 35 33.87 -14.22 -11.53
CA GLU A 35 32.51 -14.74 -11.35
C GLU A 35 31.64 -13.89 -10.37
N ASP A 36 30.45 -13.48 -10.81
CA ASP A 36 29.52 -12.56 -10.14
C ASP A 36 28.74 -13.16 -8.93
N SER A 37 28.86 -14.46 -8.64
CA SER A 37 27.98 -15.15 -7.66
C SER A 37 28.15 -14.68 -6.22
N ASP A 38 29.39 -14.40 -5.81
CA ASP A 38 29.70 -14.02 -4.42
C ASP A 38 29.17 -12.61 -4.08
N SER A 39 29.00 -11.77 -5.10
CA SER A 39 28.48 -10.41 -4.98
C SER A 39 26.97 -10.40 -4.71
N GLU A 40 26.19 -11.23 -5.42
CA GLU A 40 24.74 -11.29 -5.23
C GLU A 40 24.37 -11.85 -3.84
N GLU A 41 25.05 -12.91 -3.38
CA GLU A 41 24.81 -13.47 -2.05
C GLU A 41 25.14 -12.47 -0.94
N SER A 42 26.28 -11.76 -1.05
CA SER A 42 26.67 -10.71 -0.11
C SER A 42 25.64 -9.58 -0.05
N MET A 43 25.17 -9.12 -1.21
CA MET A 43 24.15 -8.06 -1.28
C MET A 43 22.80 -8.53 -0.73
N GLY A 44 22.39 -9.76 -1.02
CA GLY A 44 21.16 -10.35 -0.50
C GLY A 44 21.17 -10.47 1.03
N ASN A 45 22.28 -10.91 1.61
CA ASN A 45 22.46 -10.97 3.07
C ASN A 45 22.36 -9.59 3.71
N ARG A 46 22.96 -8.56 3.09
CA ARG A 46 22.90 -7.17 3.57
C ARG A 46 21.50 -6.57 3.49
N ILE A 47 20.77 -6.81 2.41
CA ILE A 47 19.37 -6.39 2.29
C ILE A 47 18.55 -7.06 3.41
N ARG A 48 18.67 -8.37 3.59
CA ARG A 48 17.98 -9.11 4.65
C ARG A 48 18.28 -8.56 6.04
N ASP A 49 19.55 -8.31 6.35
CA ASP A 49 19.98 -7.78 7.65
C ASP A 49 19.48 -6.34 7.88
N THR A 50 19.38 -5.55 6.80
CA THR A 50 18.75 -4.22 6.84
C THR A 50 17.30 -4.31 7.27
N PHE A 51 16.50 -5.18 6.63
CA PHE A 51 15.09 -5.39 7.01
C PHE A 51 14.97 -5.77 8.50
N ARG A 52 15.80 -6.68 9.00
CA ARG A 52 15.79 -7.08 10.42
C ARG A 52 16.19 -5.95 11.35
N SER A 53 17.23 -5.18 11.00
CA SER A 53 17.68 -4.04 11.82
C SER A 53 16.62 -2.93 11.93
N LEU A 54 15.78 -2.79 10.90
CA LEU A 54 14.73 -1.79 10.81
C LEU A 54 13.40 -2.22 11.44
N ALA A 55 13.28 -3.47 11.93
CA ALA A 55 12.06 -4.00 12.51
C ALA A 55 11.44 -3.04 13.56
N GLY A 56 12.27 -2.56 14.49
CA GLY A 56 11.85 -1.64 15.56
C GLY A 56 11.80 -0.16 15.19
N GLY A 57 12.17 0.21 13.95
CA GLY A 57 12.32 1.60 13.55
C GLY A 57 13.56 2.28 14.17
N LEU A 58 13.67 3.59 13.94
CA LEU A 58 14.74 4.46 14.45
C LEU A 58 14.12 5.81 14.84
N ASP A 59 13.62 5.91 16.07
CA ASP A 59 12.94 7.11 16.56
C ASP A 59 13.80 8.39 16.45
N GLU A 60 15.11 8.28 16.66
CA GLU A 60 16.07 9.41 16.55
C GLU A 60 16.12 10.01 15.14
N GLU A 61 15.83 9.20 14.12
CA GLU A 61 15.82 9.60 12.70
C GLU A 61 14.39 9.79 12.16
N GLY A 62 13.38 9.70 13.02
CA GLY A 62 11.97 9.76 12.64
C GLY A 62 11.52 8.56 11.79
N LEU A 63 12.26 7.44 11.82
CA LEU A 63 11.93 6.23 11.08
C LEU A 63 10.93 5.39 11.89
N PRO A 64 9.67 5.21 11.42
CA PRO A 64 8.69 4.41 12.14
C PRO A 64 9.11 2.93 12.18
N PRO A 65 8.55 2.12 13.09
CA PRO A 65 8.74 0.68 13.06
C PRO A 65 8.32 0.06 11.73
N MET A 66 9.17 -0.83 11.20
CA MET A 66 8.86 -1.61 10.01
C MET A 66 8.13 -2.91 10.36
N ASP A 67 8.10 -3.32 11.62
CA ASP A 67 7.40 -4.54 12.04
C ASP A 67 6.81 -4.39 13.45
N PRO A 68 5.47 -4.27 13.59
CA PRO A 68 4.48 -4.24 12.51
C PRO A 68 4.44 -2.88 11.78
N VAL A 69 4.29 -2.92 10.45
CA VAL A 69 3.99 -1.72 9.65
C VAL A 69 2.55 -1.28 9.92
N VAL A 70 2.34 -0.02 10.27
CA VAL A 70 1.00 0.56 10.43
C VAL A 70 0.47 1.05 9.09
N MET A 71 -0.70 0.58 8.69
CA MET A 71 -1.39 0.96 7.46
C MET A 71 -2.74 1.59 7.79
N ARG A 72 -2.98 2.81 7.29
CA ARG A 72 -4.20 3.59 7.56
C ARG A 72 -5.00 3.80 6.29
N ASP A 73 -6.31 3.85 6.43
CA ASP A 73 -7.25 4.22 5.37
C ASP A 73 -7.09 3.39 4.08
N LEU A 74 -6.79 2.09 4.21
CA LEU A 74 -6.72 1.22 3.04
C LEU A 74 -8.13 1.00 2.51
N ALA A 75 -8.32 1.23 1.22
CA ALA A 75 -9.59 0.98 0.55
C ALA A 75 -9.35 0.11 -0.68
N PHE A 76 -9.85 -1.11 -0.62
CA PHE A 76 -9.88 -2.04 -1.73
C PHE A 76 -11.22 -1.87 -2.47
N CYS A 77 -11.22 -0.93 -3.40
CA CYS A 77 -12.35 -0.64 -4.27
C CYS A 77 -12.06 -1.19 -5.66
N ARG A 78 -12.65 -2.31 -6.07
CA ARG A 78 -12.78 -2.64 -7.51
C ARG A 78 -13.81 -3.74 -7.75
N GLY A 79 -14.82 -3.41 -8.55
CA GLY A 79 -15.82 -4.36 -9.03
C GLY A 79 -15.76 -4.50 -10.55
N TYR A 80 -14.91 -5.38 -11.04
CA TYR A 80 -15.06 -6.00 -12.36
C TYR A 80 -14.93 -7.52 -12.19
N GLY A 81 -15.81 -8.29 -12.84
CA GLY A 81 -15.80 -9.75 -12.75
C GLY A 81 -16.56 -10.32 -11.54
N ALA A 82 -16.01 -11.39 -10.96
CA ALA A 82 -16.63 -12.23 -9.94
C ALA A 82 -16.64 -11.58 -8.55
N VAL A 83 -15.66 -10.72 -8.24
CA VAL A 83 -15.64 -9.97 -6.99
C VAL A 83 -16.05 -8.52 -7.26
N ARG A 84 -17.07 -8.08 -6.54
CA ARG A 84 -17.60 -6.71 -6.55
C ARG A 84 -17.82 -6.30 -5.12
N ALA A 85 -16.73 -5.97 -4.44
CA ALA A 85 -16.75 -5.60 -3.05
C ALA A 85 -16.03 -4.28 -2.82
N ASN A 86 -16.52 -3.56 -1.81
CA ASN A 86 -15.78 -2.53 -1.14
C ASN A 86 -15.29 -3.12 0.19
N ILE A 87 -13.97 -3.15 0.37
CA ILE A 87 -13.35 -3.57 1.62
C ILE A 87 -12.46 -2.42 2.09
N GLU A 88 -12.75 -1.88 3.26
CA GLU A 88 -12.00 -0.79 3.85
C GLU A 88 -11.32 -1.28 5.13
N PHE A 89 -10.07 -0.88 5.33
CA PHE A 89 -9.34 -1.04 6.59
C PHE A 89 -8.94 0.35 7.10
N PRO A 90 -9.78 0.98 7.95
CA PRO A 90 -9.45 2.27 8.55
C PRO A 90 -8.13 2.23 9.33
N PHE A 91 -7.86 1.09 9.95
CA PHE A 91 -6.62 0.82 10.65
C PHE A 91 -6.26 -0.66 10.51
N SER A 92 -5.05 -0.93 10.05
CA SER A 92 -4.47 -2.27 10.04
C SER A 92 -2.96 -2.23 10.28
N THR A 93 -2.41 -3.38 10.65
CA THR A 93 -0.99 -3.61 10.88
C THR A 93 -0.55 -4.80 10.06
N LEU A 94 0.62 -4.72 9.44
CA LEU A 94 1.26 -5.81 8.71
C LEU A 94 2.52 -6.23 9.45
N ALA A 95 2.56 -7.47 9.94
CA ALA A 95 3.68 -8.06 10.64
C ALA A 95 4.39 -9.13 9.80
N GLY A 96 5.67 -9.36 10.08
CA GLY A 96 6.53 -10.34 9.39
C GLY A 96 7.31 -9.76 8.20
N VAL A 97 7.20 -8.45 7.96
CA VAL A 97 7.95 -7.76 6.90
C VAL A 97 9.45 -7.79 7.17
N SER A 98 9.86 -7.70 8.44
CA SER A 98 11.28 -7.73 8.80
C SER A 98 11.87 -9.14 8.82
N ASP A 99 11.00 -10.15 8.92
CA ASP A 99 11.33 -11.57 8.91
C ASP A 99 11.54 -12.06 7.46
N VAL A 100 12.60 -11.56 6.83
CA VAL A 100 13.02 -11.99 5.49
C VAL A 100 13.87 -13.26 5.60
N ASP A 101 13.48 -14.32 4.90
CA ASP A 101 14.21 -15.60 4.86
C ASP A 101 15.33 -15.57 3.84
N ALA A 102 15.00 -15.13 2.62
CA ALA A 102 15.91 -15.05 1.49
C ALA A 102 15.67 -13.79 0.65
N VAL A 103 16.71 -13.36 -0.04
CA VAL A 103 16.66 -12.29 -1.04
C VAL A 103 17.22 -12.83 -2.35
N SER A 104 16.56 -12.56 -3.46
CA SER A 104 16.94 -13.06 -4.80
C SER A 104 16.67 -12.04 -5.90
N ASN A 105 17.16 -12.30 -7.12
CA ASN A 105 16.89 -11.47 -8.30
C ASN A 105 17.33 -10.01 -8.11
N ILE A 106 18.51 -9.81 -7.53
CA ILE A 106 18.98 -8.46 -7.21
C ILE A 106 19.50 -7.81 -8.49
N ARG A 107 18.92 -6.66 -8.84
CA ARG A 107 19.37 -5.83 -9.96
C ARG A 107 19.55 -4.40 -9.47
N CYS A 108 20.78 -3.92 -9.54
CA CYS A 108 21.10 -2.53 -9.27
C CYS A 108 21.61 -1.89 -10.56
N THR A 109 20.96 -0.81 -10.99
CA THR A 109 21.38 -0.02 -12.15
C THR A 109 21.78 1.38 -11.69
N PRO A 110 23.06 1.61 -11.32
CA PRO A 110 23.66 2.89 -10.94
C PRO A 110 23.10 4.13 -11.63
N GLY A 111 23.27 4.21 -12.96
CA GLY A 111 22.91 5.39 -13.74
C GLY A 111 21.39 5.63 -13.79
N ALA A 112 20.60 4.58 -13.58
CA ALA A 112 19.14 4.67 -13.57
C ALA A 112 18.57 4.93 -12.16
N SER A 113 19.42 4.92 -11.12
CA SER A 113 19.01 5.00 -9.71
C SER A 113 17.87 4.03 -9.40
N LEU A 114 18.08 2.77 -9.81
CA LEU A 114 17.08 1.70 -9.77
C LEU A 114 17.64 0.51 -9.00
N LEU A 115 16.85 0.02 -8.04
CA LEU A 115 17.10 -1.19 -7.28
C LEU A 115 15.87 -2.09 -7.39
N GLU A 116 16.09 -3.31 -7.88
CA GLU A 116 15.09 -4.37 -7.94
C GLU A 116 15.59 -5.58 -7.17
N PHE A 117 14.73 -6.22 -6.39
CA PHE A 117 15.04 -7.46 -5.68
C PHE A 117 13.75 -8.12 -5.24
N HIS A 118 13.81 -9.42 -4.98
CA HIS A 118 12.71 -10.18 -4.40
C HIS A 118 13.06 -10.56 -2.98
N THR A 119 12.14 -10.38 -2.05
CA THR A 119 12.21 -10.92 -0.69
C THR A 119 11.28 -12.12 -0.58
N HIS A 120 11.67 -13.10 0.24
CA HIS A 120 10.87 -14.26 0.57
C HIS A 120 10.56 -14.26 2.06
N HIS A 121 9.30 -14.52 2.38
CA HIS A 121 8.79 -14.55 3.75
C HIS A 121 7.96 -15.81 3.97
N ASP A 122 8.26 -16.55 5.02
CA ASP A 122 7.48 -17.69 5.46
C ASP A 122 6.03 -17.31 5.77
N ARG A 123 5.85 -16.13 6.38
CA ARG A 123 4.55 -15.68 6.88
C ARG A 123 4.44 -14.17 7.00
N LEU A 124 3.39 -13.59 6.42
CA LEU A 124 2.94 -12.23 6.71
C LEU A 124 1.58 -12.27 7.38
N VAL A 125 1.38 -11.42 8.39
CA VAL A 125 0.11 -11.34 9.14
C VAL A 125 -0.42 -9.92 9.08
N GLN A 126 -1.59 -9.75 8.50
CA GLN A 126 -2.32 -8.50 8.54
C GLN A 126 -3.47 -8.59 9.55
N ASP A 127 -3.42 -7.74 10.57
CA ASP A 127 -4.48 -7.57 11.57
C ASP A 127 -5.08 -6.18 11.44
N GLY A 128 -6.39 -6.02 11.69
CA GLY A 128 -6.99 -4.69 11.61
C GLY A 128 -8.50 -4.65 11.82
N GLN A 129 -9.04 -3.44 11.75
CA GLN A 129 -10.48 -3.22 11.66
C GLN A 129 -10.88 -3.17 10.20
N TYR A 130 -12.01 -3.80 9.85
CA TYR A 130 -12.50 -3.82 8.48
C TYR A 130 -13.96 -3.39 8.38
N ASN A 131 -14.33 -2.82 7.24
CA ASN A 131 -15.71 -2.70 6.75
C ASN A 131 -15.79 -3.39 5.39
N LEU A 132 -16.68 -4.37 5.23
CA LEU A 132 -16.84 -5.10 3.97
C LEU A 132 -18.29 -5.06 3.52
N THR A 133 -18.50 -4.75 2.26
CA THR A 133 -19.81 -4.88 1.60
C THR A 133 -19.60 -5.23 0.14
N GLY A 134 -20.15 -6.35 -0.31
CA GLY A 134 -19.96 -6.76 -1.69
C GLY A 134 -20.42 -8.16 -2.04
N SER A 135 -20.31 -8.47 -3.33
CA SER A 135 -20.51 -9.80 -3.89
C SER A 135 -19.17 -10.47 -4.17
N PHE A 136 -19.05 -11.72 -3.78
CA PHE A 136 -17.92 -12.61 -4.05
C PHE A 136 -18.47 -13.85 -4.76
N ALA A 137 -18.40 -13.84 -6.08
CA ALA A 137 -19.15 -14.73 -6.97
C ALA A 137 -20.66 -14.72 -6.65
N ASP A 138 -21.18 -15.80 -6.07
CA ASP A 138 -22.58 -16.00 -5.71
C ASP A 138 -22.91 -15.61 -4.26
N VAL A 139 -21.90 -15.33 -3.43
CA VAL A 139 -22.08 -14.96 -2.03
C VAL A 139 -22.03 -13.44 -1.90
N PHE A 140 -23.11 -12.83 -1.44
CA PHE A 140 -23.06 -11.44 -0.98
C PHE A 140 -22.72 -11.41 0.51
N ALA A 141 -21.68 -10.66 0.86
CA ALA A 141 -21.18 -10.55 2.21
C ALA A 141 -21.24 -9.11 2.70
N VAL A 142 -21.63 -8.95 3.95
CA VAL A 142 -21.57 -7.69 4.70
C VAL A 142 -20.94 -7.98 6.05
N GLY A 143 -20.07 -7.11 6.52
CA GLY A 143 -19.48 -7.27 7.84
C GLY A 143 -18.69 -6.05 8.28
N LYS A 144 -18.54 -5.94 9.59
CA LYS A 144 -17.68 -4.96 10.25
C LYS A 144 -17.13 -5.56 11.54
N GLY A 145 -15.83 -5.51 11.72
CA GLY A 145 -15.19 -6.08 12.91
C GLY A 145 -13.68 -6.17 12.78
N GLY A 146 -13.09 -7.10 13.53
CA GLY A 146 -11.69 -7.48 13.39
C GLY A 146 -11.46 -8.35 12.16
N ALA A 147 -10.36 -8.10 11.47
CA ALA A 147 -9.83 -8.93 10.40
C ALA A 147 -8.47 -9.50 10.82
N HIS A 148 -8.26 -10.77 10.50
CA HIS A 148 -6.98 -11.47 10.63
C HIS A 148 -6.72 -12.20 9.32
N ILE A 149 -5.71 -11.76 8.59
CA ILE A 149 -5.30 -12.29 7.29
C ILE A 149 -3.89 -12.82 7.44
N VAL A 150 -3.65 -14.06 7.04
CA VAL A 150 -2.33 -14.68 7.05
C VAL A 150 -1.98 -15.10 5.64
N LEU A 151 -0.88 -14.56 5.14
CA LEU A 151 -0.24 -14.96 3.89
C LEU A 151 0.94 -15.87 4.23
N ARG A 152 1.16 -16.94 3.47
CA ARG A 152 2.27 -17.88 3.68
C ARG A 152 3.07 -18.09 2.41
N ASP A 153 4.37 -18.36 2.59
CA ASP A 153 5.33 -18.56 1.49
C ASP A 153 5.16 -17.45 0.46
N VAL A 154 5.46 -16.23 0.91
CA VAL A 154 5.20 -14.97 0.20
C VAL A 154 6.48 -14.50 -0.45
N THR A 155 6.43 -14.28 -1.75
CA THR A 155 7.46 -13.52 -2.46
C THR A 155 6.98 -12.08 -2.67
N ILE A 156 7.79 -11.10 -2.31
CA ILE A 156 7.54 -9.69 -2.64
C ILE A 156 8.59 -9.22 -3.64
N ALA A 157 8.15 -8.80 -4.82
CA ALA A 157 9.00 -8.16 -5.81
C ALA A 157 9.06 -6.66 -5.53
N HIS A 158 10.24 -6.15 -5.20
CA HIS A 158 10.49 -4.74 -4.93
C HIS A 158 11.16 -4.07 -6.13
N ARG A 159 10.69 -2.87 -6.46
CA ARG A 159 11.32 -1.98 -7.43
C ARG A 159 11.33 -0.56 -6.86
N LEU A 160 12.50 -0.11 -6.43
CA LEU A 160 12.74 1.23 -5.91
C LEU A 160 13.50 2.05 -6.95
N GLN A 161 12.94 3.19 -7.33
CA GLN A 161 13.62 4.21 -8.13
C GLN A 161 13.75 5.50 -7.32
N TRP A 162 14.95 6.08 -7.28
CA TRP A 162 15.21 7.35 -6.62
C TRP A 162 15.83 8.37 -7.57
N ARG A 163 15.94 9.61 -7.11
CA ARG A 163 16.65 10.69 -7.79
C ARG A 163 17.15 11.71 -6.78
N ARG A 164 18.14 12.51 -7.17
CA ARG A 164 18.47 13.75 -6.47
C ARG A 164 17.60 14.89 -6.99
N ALA A 165 16.96 15.64 -6.09
CA ALA A 165 16.18 16.83 -6.41
C ALA A 165 16.49 17.92 -5.38
N ARG A 166 17.00 19.08 -5.83
CA ARG A 166 17.44 20.20 -4.95
C ARG A 166 18.50 19.76 -3.93
N GLY A 167 19.44 18.92 -4.37
CA GLY A 167 20.46 18.34 -3.51
C GLY A 167 20.02 17.12 -2.71
N GLU A 168 18.70 16.90 -2.55
CA GLU A 168 18.15 15.87 -1.67
C GLU A 168 17.81 14.56 -2.38
N LEU A 169 18.00 13.42 -1.72
CA LEU A 169 17.52 12.13 -2.22
C LEU A 169 16.02 12.00 -2.01
N ARG A 170 15.32 11.62 -3.09
CA ARG A 170 13.87 11.51 -3.14
C ARG A 170 13.46 10.21 -3.83
N VAL A 171 12.45 9.53 -3.30
CA VAL A 171 11.82 8.41 -3.98
C VAL A 171 11.09 8.95 -5.20
N LYS A 172 11.51 8.52 -6.39
CA LYS A 172 10.82 8.80 -7.64
C LYS A 172 9.62 7.86 -7.80
N GLU A 173 9.85 6.57 -7.57
CA GLU A 173 8.84 5.53 -7.69
C GLU A 173 9.19 4.36 -6.77
N TYR A 174 8.18 3.76 -6.15
CA TYR A 174 8.31 2.47 -5.48
C TYR A 174 7.16 1.58 -5.95
N ARG A 175 7.47 0.36 -6.39
CA ARG A 175 6.49 -0.68 -6.70
C ARG A 175 6.82 -1.93 -5.90
N GLY A 176 5.84 -2.42 -5.15
CA GLY A 176 5.86 -3.74 -4.54
C GLY A 176 4.77 -4.60 -5.14
N SER A 177 5.11 -5.84 -5.51
CA SER A 177 4.12 -6.84 -5.92
C SER A 177 4.19 -8.04 -5.00
N VAL A 178 3.07 -8.39 -4.38
CA VAL A 178 2.97 -9.44 -3.36
C VAL A 178 2.40 -10.69 -3.99
N ALA A 179 3.10 -11.81 -3.85
CA ALA A 179 2.71 -13.11 -4.39
C ALA A 179 2.76 -14.19 -3.29
N PRO A 180 1.64 -14.42 -2.57
CA PRO A 180 1.54 -15.50 -1.59
C PRO A 180 1.25 -16.84 -2.26
N ARG A 181 1.76 -17.93 -1.68
CA ARG A 181 1.38 -19.29 -2.10
C ARG A 181 0.14 -19.82 -1.39
N ASP A 182 -0.17 -19.30 -0.21
CA ASP A 182 -1.38 -19.63 0.55
C ASP A 182 -1.89 -18.40 1.31
N MET A 183 -3.21 -18.30 1.44
CA MET A 183 -3.88 -17.24 2.17
C MET A 183 -5.00 -17.78 3.03
N THR A 184 -5.02 -17.38 4.30
CA THR A 184 -6.17 -17.60 5.18
C THR A 184 -6.71 -16.27 5.70
N VAL A 185 -8.03 -16.18 5.76
CA VAL A 185 -8.75 -14.98 6.23
C VAL A 185 -9.74 -15.35 7.33
N ARG A 186 -9.84 -14.46 8.31
CA ARG A 186 -10.85 -14.49 9.36
C ARG A 186 -11.38 -13.09 9.59
N TYR A 187 -12.66 -12.91 9.29
CA TYR A 187 -13.40 -11.67 9.47
C TYR A 187 -14.48 -11.87 10.53
N ASP A 188 -14.40 -11.10 11.62
CA ASP A 188 -15.36 -11.13 12.71
C ASP A 188 -16.67 -10.41 12.33
N ASN A 189 -17.83 -11.00 12.64
CA ASN A 189 -19.16 -10.49 12.26
C ASN A 189 -19.42 -10.43 10.75
N LEU A 190 -18.70 -11.22 9.95
CA LEU A 190 -19.00 -11.39 8.53
C LEU A 190 -20.23 -12.30 8.34
N ARG A 191 -21.23 -11.82 7.60
CA ARG A 191 -22.47 -12.56 7.35
C ARG A 191 -22.81 -12.61 5.86
N ALA A 192 -23.33 -13.74 5.42
CA ALA A 192 -23.93 -13.88 4.10
C ALA A 192 -25.33 -13.24 4.12
N GLU A 193 -25.58 -12.31 3.21
CA GLU A 193 -26.91 -11.74 3.03
C GLU A 193 -27.52 -12.23 1.72
N SER A 194 -28.81 -12.59 1.74
CA SER A 194 -29.52 -12.87 0.50
C SER A 194 -29.58 -11.59 -0.33
N ARG A 195 -29.30 -11.70 -1.63
CA ARG A 195 -29.35 -10.58 -2.60
C ARG A 195 -30.61 -9.71 -2.48
N ASP A 196 -31.74 -10.31 -2.09
CA ASP A 196 -33.03 -9.64 -1.91
C ASP A 196 -33.06 -8.62 -0.76
N VAL A 197 -32.32 -8.86 0.32
CA VAL A 197 -32.25 -7.96 1.50
C VAL A 197 -31.57 -6.64 1.10
N LEU A 198 -30.60 -6.70 0.20
CA LEU A 198 -29.83 -5.56 -0.24
C LEU A 198 -30.57 -4.69 -1.24
N LEU A 199 -31.40 -5.30 -2.10
CA LEU A 199 -32.30 -4.53 -2.95
C LEU A 199 -33.27 -3.69 -2.12
N ASP A 200 -33.69 -4.20 -0.96
CA ASP A 200 -34.52 -3.44 -0.03
C ASP A 200 -33.74 -2.38 0.74
N GLU A 201 -32.47 -2.63 1.11
CA GLU A 201 -31.64 -1.65 1.81
C GLU A 201 -31.14 -0.51 0.90
N CYS A 202 -30.74 -0.81 -0.34
CA CYS A 202 -30.47 0.20 -1.37
C CYS A 202 -31.71 1.07 -1.62
N ARG A 203 -32.91 0.47 -1.68
CA ARG A 203 -34.17 1.25 -1.81
C ARG A 203 -34.37 2.20 -0.64
N ARG A 204 -34.03 1.81 0.60
CA ARG A 204 -34.16 2.68 1.78
C ARG A 204 -33.19 3.85 1.74
N GLN A 205 -31.92 3.63 1.40
CA GLN A 205 -30.94 4.71 1.30
C GLN A 205 -31.32 5.77 0.25
N TYR A 206 -31.88 5.35 -0.90
CA TYR A 206 -32.40 6.29 -1.91
C TYR A 206 -33.65 7.06 -1.43
N HIS A 207 -34.41 6.51 -0.50
CA HIS A 207 -35.59 7.20 0.05
C HIS A 207 -35.26 8.13 1.21
N ASP A 208 -34.26 7.82 2.04
CA ASP A 208 -33.89 8.63 3.20
C ASP A 208 -32.89 9.76 2.87
N GLY A 209 -32.08 9.62 1.82
CA GLY A 209 -31.12 10.67 1.38
C GLY A 209 -31.74 11.89 0.67
N GLY A 210 -33.06 11.92 0.45
CA GLY A 210 -33.75 12.97 -0.31
C GLY A 210 -34.31 14.15 0.49
N SER A 211 -34.13 14.20 1.82
CA SER A 211 -34.93 15.08 2.70
C SER A 211 -34.30 16.42 3.07
N ALA A 212 -33.11 16.78 2.56
CA ALA A 212 -32.46 18.07 2.86
C ALA A 212 -32.61 19.14 1.75
N GLY A 213 -33.52 18.94 0.79
CA GLY A 213 -33.88 19.92 -0.22
C GLY A 213 -35.24 20.54 0.07
N ALA A 214 -35.28 21.55 0.93
CA ALA A 214 -36.45 22.39 1.17
C ALA A 214 -36.95 23.03 -0.14
N ARG A 215 -37.93 22.38 -0.79
CA ARG A 215 -38.73 23.03 -1.84
C ARG A 215 -40.05 23.45 -1.24
N HIS A 216 -40.22 24.76 -1.09
CA HIS A 216 -41.51 25.43 -0.96
C HIS A 216 -42.54 24.77 -1.88
N ARG A 217 -43.52 24.09 -1.29
CA ARG A 217 -44.73 23.69 -2.01
C ARG A 217 -45.76 24.81 -1.90
N PRO A 218 -46.25 25.38 -3.01
CA PRO A 218 -47.38 26.28 -2.95
C PRO A 218 -48.65 25.48 -2.58
N HIS A 219 -49.44 26.07 -1.67
CA HIS A 219 -50.75 25.59 -1.26
C HIS A 219 -51.65 25.31 -2.47
N ARG A 220 -51.88 24.04 -2.80
CA ARG A 220 -53.01 23.63 -3.65
C ARG A 220 -54.03 22.88 -2.81
N ARG A 221 -55.26 23.39 -2.88
CA ARG A 221 -56.46 22.99 -2.16
C ARG A 221 -56.84 21.51 -2.42
N PRO A 222 -57.50 20.83 -1.46
CA PRO A 222 -57.91 19.45 -1.61
C PRO A 222 -59.19 19.34 -2.43
N HIS A 223 -59.13 18.71 -3.60
CA HIS A 223 -60.32 18.18 -4.26
C HIS A 223 -60.57 16.75 -3.78
N ARG A 224 -61.70 16.57 -3.09
CA ARG A 224 -62.27 15.28 -2.71
C ARG A 224 -62.55 14.45 -3.96
N ALA A 225 -61.96 13.26 -4.03
CA ALA A 225 -62.31 12.21 -4.99
C ALA A 225 -62.89 10.98 -4.26
N PRO A 226 -63.65 10.11 -4.95
CA PRO A 226 -64.67 9.26 -4.34
C PRO A 226 -64.13 7.98 -3.69
N ARG A 227 -64.87 7.53 -2.67
CA ARG A 227 -64.67 6.27 -1.93
C ARG A 227 -64.76 5.06 -2.86
N HIS A 228 -63.62 4.48 -3.24
CA HIS A 228 -63.57 3.17 -3.89
C HIS A 228 -63.61 2.04 -2.84
N ARG A 229 -64.53 1.10 -3.08
CA ARG A 229 -64.80 -0.13 -2.32
C ARG A 229 -63.52 -0.91 -1.96
N PHE A 230 -63.33 -1.14 -0.67
CA PHE A 230 -62.42 -2.14 -0.11
C PHE A 230 -62.74 -3.54 -0.70
N LYS A 231 -61.79 -4.13 -1.42
CA LYS A 231 -61.82 -5.57 -1.74
C LYS A 231 -61.15 -6.36 -0.60
N PRO A 232 -61.70 -7.52 -0.20
CA PRO A 232 -61.20 -8.29 0.94
C PRO A 232 -59.78 -8.81 0.67
N ARG A 233 -58.87 -8.55 1.62
CA ARG A 233 -57.49 -9.03 1.65
C ARG A 233 -57.47 -10.56 1.56
N ARG A 234 -57.07 -11.11 0.40
CA ARG A 234 -56.71 -12.52 0.27
C ARG A 234 -55.57 -12.83 1.24
N LYS A 235 -55.83 -13.68 2.24
CA LYS A 235 -54.83 -14.21 3.18
C LYS A 235 -53.70 -14.86 2.38
N ARG A 236 -52.59 -14.14 2.20
CA ARG A 236 -51.36 -14.68 1.60
C ARG A 236 -50.89 -15.81 2.48
N LYS A 237 -50.98 -17.05 1.98
CA LYS A 237 -50.41 -18.23 2.62
C LYS A 237 -48.93 -17.93 2.86
N SER A 238 -48.57 -17.86 4.14
CA SER A 238 -47.19 -17.80 4.63
C SER A 238 -46.41 -18.94 3.97
N ARG A 239 -45.65 -18.62 2.92
CA ARG A 239 -44.69 -19.54 2.32
C ARG A 239 -43.62 -19.72 3.40
N ARG A 240 -43.66 -20.86 4.09
CA ARG A 240 -42.60 -21.31 4.98
C ARG A 240 -41.28 -21.14 4.23
N ARG A 241 -40.47 -20.17 4.65
CA ARG A 241 -39.11 -19.97 4.17
C ARG A 241 -38.39 -21.28 4.48
N ARG A 242 -38.14 -22.10 3.45
CA ARG A 242 -37.26 -23.27 3.57
C ARG A 242 -35.96 -22.74 4.16
N GLY A 243 -35.49 -23.34 5.25
CA GLY A 243 -34.26 -22.93 5.92
C GLY A 243 -33.13 -22.92 4.90
N GLY A 244 -32.70 -21.73 4.49
CA GLY A 244 -31.52 -21.59 3.67
C GLY A 244 -30.34 -22.09 4.49
N SER A 245 -29.51 -22.94 3.89
CA SER A 245 -28.24 -23.31 4.51
C SER A 245 -27.47 -22.02 4.83
N HIS A 246 -27.17 -21.79 6.10
CA HIS A 246 -26.34 -20.68 6.52
C HIS A 246 -24.95 -20.89 5.91
N VAL A 247 -24.56 -20.04 4.95
CA VAL A 247 -23.22 -20.09 4.35
C VAL A 247 -22.25 -19.44 5.34
N ASP A 248 -21.24 -20.20 5.78
CA ASP A 248 -20.10 -19.65 6.49
C ASP A 248 -19.17 -18.97 5.49
N VAL A 249 -19.19 -17.63 5.50
CA VAL A 249 -18.43 -16.81 4.53
C VAL A 249 -16.92 -16.94 4.74
N ASN A 250 -16.44 -17.08 5.97
CA ASN A 250 -15.00 -17.27 6.22
C ASN A 250 -14.54 -18.61 5.65
N LYS A 251 -15.32 -19.68 5.86
CA LYS A 251 -15.02 -20.98 5.26
C LYS A 251 -15.04 -20.91 3.73
N TYR A 252 -16.00 -20.17 3.16
CA TYR A 252 -16.08 -19.97 1.72
C TYR A 252 -14.88 -19.19 1.17
N PHE A 253 -14.45 -18.10 1.80
CA PHE A 253 -13.27 -17.33 1.39
C PHE A 253 -11.99 -18.16 1.46
N ASN A 254 -11.78 -18.91 2.54
CA ASN A 254 -10.61 -19.78 2.67
C ASN A 254 -10.58 -20.92 1.64
N ALA A 255 -11.75 -21.45 1.26
CA ALA A 255 -11.83 -22.47 0.21
C ALA A 255 -11.61 -21.91 -1.21
N ASN A 256 -11.76 -20.60 -1.41
CA ASN A 256 -11.63 -19.92 -2.69
C ASN A 256 -10.60 -18.77 -2.62
N TRP A 257 -9.55 -18.96 -1.82
CA TRP A 257 -8.63 -17.88 -1.46
C TRP A 257 -7.87 -17.35 -2.68
N GLU A 258 -7.51 -18.21 -3.65
CA GLU A 258 -6.79 -17.82 -4.88
C GLU A 258 -7.62 -16.81 -5.68
N ALA A 259 -8.88 -17.15 -5.99
CA ALA A 259 -9.77 -16.26 -6.74
C ALA A 259 -10.08 -14.96 -5.98
N LEU A 260 -10.16 -15.03 -4.65
CA LEU A 260 -10.29 -13.86 -3.79
C LEU A 260 -9.03 -12.99 -3.87
N TYR A 261 -7.85 -13.58 -3.75
CA TYR A 261 -6.57 -12.87 -3.81
C TYR A 261 -6.32 -12.25 -5.17
N ASP A 262 -6.50 -12.99 -6.26
CA ASP A 262 -6.34 -12.49 -7.63
C ASP A 262 -7.21 -11.26 -7.91
N SER A 263 -8.42 -11.23 -7.33
CA SER A 263 -9.32 -10.10 -7.44
C SER A 263 -8.87 -8.87 -6.63
N LEU A 264 -8.09 -9.08 -5.58
CA LEU A 264 -7.61 -8.05 -4.65
C LEU A 264 -6.14 -7.66 -4.89
N SER A 265 -5.35 -8.50 -5.56
CA SER A 265 -3.89 -8.43 -5.66
C SER A 265 -3.40 -7.07 -6.14
N GLN A 266 -4.00 -6.53 -7.19
CA GLN A 266 -3.66 -5.20 -7.68
C GLN A 266 -3.84 -4.11 -6.61
N SER A 267 -4.88 -4.22 -5.79
CA SER A 267 -5.16 -3.23 -4.76
C SER A 267 -4.25 -3.44 -3.54
N VAL A 268 -3.87 -4.69 -3.24
CA VAL A 268 -2.82 -5.05 -2.27
C VAL A 268 -1.49 -4.44 -2.70
N ASP A 269 -1.07 -4.66 -3.94
CA ASP A 269 0.17 -4.13 -4.52
C ASP A 269 0.23 -2.59 -4.47
N ILE A 270 -0.87 -1.91 -4.83
CA ILE A 270 -0.96 -0.45 -4.75
C ILE A 270 -0.82 0.02 -3.29
N SER A 271 -1.54 -0.61 -2.37
CA SER A 271 -1.54 -0.23 -0.94
C SER A 271 -0.15 -0.42 -0.33
N PHE A 272 0.46 -1.58 -0.58
CA PHE A 272 1.81 -1.89 -0.17
C PHE A 272 2.81 -0.88 -0.75
N SER A 273 2.69 -0.59 -2.05
CA SER A 273 3.58 0.37 -2.73
C SER A 273 3.51 1.77 -2.14
N LEU A 274 2.32 2.24 -1.76
CA LEU A 274 2.15 3.57 -1.14
C LEU A 274 2.81 3.63 0.24
N VAL A 275 2.56 2.63 1.08
CA VAL A 275 3.12 2.58 2.44
C VAL A 275 4.65 2.51 2.40
N PHE A 276 5.21 1.62 1.58
CA PHE A 276 6.68 1.49 1.49
C PHE A 276 7.35 2.63 0.75
N ARG A 277 6.65 3.33 -0.15
CA ARG A 277 7.16 4.57 -0.73
C ARG A 277 7.41 5.62 0.34
N GLU A 278 6.45 5.83 1.24
CA GLU A 278 6.58 6.77 2.34
C GLU A 278 7.70 6.36 3.29
N TYR A 279 7.78 5.07 3.62
CA TYR A 279 8.86 4.53 4.43
C TYR A 279 10.24 4.78 3.79
N MET A 280 10.41 4.43 2.52
CA MET A 280 11.66 4.61 1.78
C MET A 280 12.06 6.08 1.61
N GLU A 281 11.10 6.99 1.55
CA GLU A 281 11.37 8.43 1.53
C GLU A 281 12.05 8.90 2.81
N VAL A 282 11.66 8.37 3.98
CA VAL A 282 12.34 8.67 5.25
C VAL A 282 13.72 8.02 5.28
N VAL A 283 13.84 6.76 4.85
CA VAL A 283 15.15 6.06 4.77
C VAL A 283 16.14 6.83 3.91
N LEU A 284 15.76 7.24 2.70
CA LEU A 284 16.65 7.97 1.80
C LEU A 284 17.10 9.31 2.37
N ARG A 285 16.22 10.02 3.09
CA ARG A 285 16.58 11.27 3.78
C ARG A 285 17.58 11.04 4.90
N ALA A 286 17.38 10.00 5.70
CA ALA A 286 18.26 9.68 6.82
C ALA A 286 19.67 9.29 6.35
N VAL A 287 19.79 8.63 5.19
CA VAL A 287 21.07 8.17 4.65
C VAL A 287 21.81 9.23 3.83
N GLU A 288 21.13 10.27 3.39
CA GLU A 288 21.71 11.30 2.51
C GLU A 288 22.97 12.00 3.08
N PRO A 289 23.02 12.44 4.35
CA PRO A 289 24.22 13.10 4.88
C PRO A 289 25.47 12.22 4.79
N PHE A 290 25.30 10.91 5.00
CA PHE A 290 26.40 9.94 4.89
C PHE A 290 26.87 9.79 3.45
N LEU A 291 25.95 9.71 2.49
CA LEU A 291 26.31 9.64 1.07
C LEU A 291 27.05 10.88 0.59
N ARG A 292 26.67 12.07 1.07
CA ARG A 292 27.39 13.32 0.76
C ARG A 292 28.83 13.29 1.29
N HIS A 293 29.03 12.78 2.51
CA HIS A 293 30.35 12.66 3.10
C HIS A 293 31.23 11.65 2.33
N CYS A 294 30.67 10.50 1.94
CA CYS A 294 31.39 9.50 1.14
C CYS A 294 31.74 9.99 -0.28
N GLU A 295 30.93 10.86 -0.88
CA GLU A 295 31.20 11.45 -2.20
C GLU A 295 32.39 12.44 -2.19
N GLY A 296 33.04 12.65 -1.05
CA GLY A 296 34.20 13.55 -0.94
C GLY A 296 33.87 15.01 -1.21
N ARG A 297 32.58 15.38 -1.16
CA ARG A 297 32.14 16.79 -1.13
C ARG A 297 32.20 17.30 0.30
N ASP A 298 33.36 17.17 0.92
CA ASP A 298 33.69 18.00 2.07
C ASP A 298 33.96 19.42 1.49
N LEU A 299 32.92 20.26 1.53
CA LEU A 299 32.97 21.60 2.10
C LEU A 299 34.21 22.50 1.84
N ASP A 300 34.80 22.49 0.65
CA ASP A 300 35.81 23.49 0.24
C ASP A 300 35.26 24.61 -0.66
N ASP A 301 33.94 24.65 -0.93
CA ASP A 301 33.28 25.76 -1.65
C ASP A 301 32.90 26.96 -0.73
N ASP A 302 33.48 27.05 0.46
CA ASP A 302 33.55 28.31 1.22
C ASP A 302 34.69 29.25 0.73
N LEU A 303 35.36 28.89 -0.37
CA LEU A 303 36.34 29.75 -1.03
C LEU A 303 35.73 30.51 -2.21
N ASP A 304 35.60 31.81 -2.00
CA ASP A 304 35.47 32.88 -3.00
C ASP A 304 34.12 32.99 -3.74
N ASP A 305 33.13 33.61 -3.08
CA ASP A 305 32.27 34.58 -3.75
C ASP A 305 32.65 36.01 -3.29
N ASN A 306 33.92 36.34 -3.51
CA ASN A 306 34.32 37.67 -3.98
C ASN A 306 33.75 37.89 -5.39
N ARG A 307 32.42 37.91 -5.54
CA ARG A 307 31.80 38.57 -6.69
C ARG A 307 31.54 40.01 -6.33
N GLU A 308 32.64 40.76 -6.44
CA GLU A 308 32.62 42.14 -6.90
C GLU A 308 31.58 42.28 -8.03
N ASP A 309 30.64 43.19 -7.82
CA ASP A 309 30.25 44.21 -8.79
C ASP A 309 30.12 43.72 -10.24
N ARG A 310 28.94 43.19 -10.58
CA ARG A 310 28.37 43.40 -11.92
C ARG A 310 27.04 44.10 -11.80
N ASP A 311 27.16 45.41 -11.61
CA ASP A 311 26.35 46.35 -12.38
C ASP A 311 26.43 45.90 -13.86
N ASP A 312 25.30 45.61 -14.49
CA ASP A 312 25.04 46.00 -15.88
C ASP A 312 23.59 45.69 -16.29
N GLU A 313 22.89 46.80 -16.53
CA GLU A 313 21.89 47.03 -17.58
C GLU A 313 20.51 46.34 -17.48
N ARG A 314 19.61 47.09 -16.83
CA ARG A 314 18.18 47.17 -17.21
C ARG A 314 18.05 47.51 -18.70
N GLY A 315 17.67 46.53 -19.50
CA GLY A 315 16.99 46.76 -20.78
C GLY A 315 15.48 46.80 -20.54
N ASP A 316 14.92 48.02 -20.57
CA ASP A 316 13.48 48.24 -20.66
C ASP A 316 13.03 47.85 -22.08
N GLU A 317 12.32 46.73 -22.24
CA GLU A 317 11.54 46.46 -23.45
C GLU A 317 10.05 46.72 -23.20
N GLU A 318 9.66 47.91 -23.64
CA GLU A 318 8.30 48.37 -23.92
C GLU A 318 7.59 47.38 -24.87
N PHE A 319 6.48 46.80 -24.43
CA PHE A 319 5.50 46.18 -25.34
C PHE A 319 4.27 47.10 -25.40
N GLU A 320 4.18 47.87 -26.49
CA GLU A 320 2.94 48.49 -26.96
C GLU A 320 1.94 47.41 -27.39
N TYR A 321 0.67 47.59 -27.00
CA TYR A 321 -0.51 46.96 -27.58
C TYR A 321 -1.45 48.04 -28.10
#